data_AF-A0AAW2EM53-F1
#
_entry.id   AF-A0AAW2EM53-F1
#
_cell.length_a   1.000
_cell.length_b   1.000
_cell.length_c   1.000
_cell.angle_alpha   90.00
_cell.angle_beta   90.00
_cell.angle_gamma   90.00
#
_symmetry.space_group_name_H-M   'P 1'
#
loop_
_entity.id
_entity.type
_entity.pdbx_description
1 polymer ?
#
loop_
_entity_poly.entity_id
_entity_poly.type
_entity_poly.pdbx_seq_one_letter_code
_entity_poly.pdbx_strand_id
1 'polypeptide(L)'
;MTAQSLIDISNLDINNKNKILIRSDFNEEKIFPNLKQIVVVFSFPHSNAEAERIFSMINDIKSKKRNRLANNTPSALCVVRSSFQAEGTNCVNFEIHSRHLKLHNAQNLYSDQCTSDEAE
;
A
#
# COMPACT_ATOMS: atom_id res chain seq x y z
N MET A 1 4.85 -8.12 -32.42
CA MET A 1 5.36 -8.47 -31.07
C MET A 1 5.05 -9.93 -30.81
N THR A 2 6.06 -10.78 -30.82
CA THR A 2 5.91 -12.21 -30.48
C THR A 2 5.63 -12.36 -28.98
N ALA A 3 4.85 -13.36 -28.58
CA ALA A 3 4.44 -13.59 -27.20
C ALA A 3 5.62 -13.65 -26.20
N GLN A 4 6.80 -14.05 -26.66
CA GLN A 4 8.04 -14.06 -25.88
C GLN A 4 8.45 -12.66 -25.39
N SER A 5 8.31 -11.64 -26.23
CA SER A 5 8.66 -10.25 -25.87
C SER A 5 7.76 -9.66 -24.77
N LEU A 6 6.53 -10.17 -24.62
CA LEU A 6 5.60 -9.75 -23.57
C LEU A 6 5.94 -10.38 -22.22
N ILE A 7 6.39 -11.63 -22.22
CA ILE A 7 6.82 -12.37 -21.03
C ILE A 7 8.09 -11.71 -20.45
N ASP A 8 9.03 -11.32 -21.31
CA ASP A 8 10.28 -10.68 -20.87
C ASP A 8 10.06 -9.29 -20.23
N ILE A 9 9.04 -8.54 -20.67
CA ILE A 9 8.66 -7.25 -20.06
C ILE A 9 7.97 -7.45 -18.70
N SER A 10 7.21 -8.53 -18.54
CA SER A 10 6.48 -8.81 -17.29
C SER A 10 7.44 -9.09 -16.11
N ASN A 11 8.55 -9.76 -16.39
CA ASN A 11 9.60 -10.14 -15.42
C ASN A 11 10.63 -9.04 -15.15
N LEU A 12 10.47 -7.87 -15.75
CA LEU A 12 11.42 -6.77 -15.62
C LEU A 12 11.20 -6.02 -14.29
N ASP A 13 12.28 -5.82 -13.55
CA ASP A 13 12.31 -5.05 -12.30
C ASP A 13 11.75 -3.62 -12.51
N ILE A 14 11.08 -3.04 -11.50
CA ILE A 14 10.37 -1.76 -11.58
C ILE A 14 11.31 -0.63 -12.04
N ASN A 15 12.56 -0.65 -11.57
CA ASN A 15 13.61 0.29 -11.98
C ASN A 15 13.97 0.19 -13.47
N ASN A 16 13.89 -1.01 -14.04
CA ASN A 16 14.15 -1.26 -15.45
C ASN A 16 12.91 -0.98 -16.32
N LYS A 17 11.69 -1.17 -15.80
CA LYS A 17 10.43 -0.75 -16.45
C LYS A 17 10.40 0.75 -16.73
N ASN A 18 10.84 1.57 -15.76
CA ASN A 18 10.92 3.03 -15.94
C ASN A 18 11.91 3.46 -17.03
N LYS A 19 13.03 2.74 -17.21
CA LYS A 19 14.02 3.03 -18.26
C LYS A 19 13.46 2.79 -19.67
N ILE A 20 12.59 1.79 -19.85
CA ILE A 20 11.97 1.50 -21.16
C ILE A 20 10.96 2.58 -21.53
N LEU A 21 10.21 3.11 -20.55
CA LEU A 21 9.20 4.15 -20.76
C LEU A 21 9.78 5.52 -21.14
N ILE A 22 11.06 5.75 -20.85
CA ILE A 22 11.78 7.01 -21.12
C ILE A 22 12.57 6.92 -22.44
N ARG A 23 12.66 5.74 -23.06
CA ARG A 23 13.45 5.55 -24.27
C ARG A 23 12.85 6.34 -25.44
N SER A 24 13.63 7.29 -25.93
CA SER A 24 13.37 8.09 -27.12
C SER A 24 14.21 7.62 -28.31
N ASP A 25 13.70 7.84 -29.52
CA ASP A 25 14.46 7.66 -30.74
C ASP A 25 15.44 8.84 -30.97
N PHE A 26 16.15 8.82 -32.11
CA PHE A 26 17.07 9.89 -32.49
C PHE A 26 16.37 11.25 -32.77
N ASN A 27 15.04 11.26 -32.89
CA ASN A 27 14.20 12.44 -33.07
C ASN A 27 13.56 12.91 -31.75
N GLU A 28 13.99 12.36 -30.61
CA GLU A 28 13.43 12.61 -29.28
C GLU A 28 11.96 12.16 -29.10
N GLU A 29 11.41 11.41 -30.05
CA GLU A 29 10.06 10.85 -29.94
C GLU A 29 10.07 9.57 -29.10
N LYS A 30 9.04 9.42 -28.25
CA LYS A 30 8.91 8.22 -27.40
C LYS A 30 8.62 7.02 -28.29
N ILE A 31 9.49 6.02 -28.22
CA ILE A 31 9.40 4.81 -29.04
C ILE A 31 8.11 4.03 -28.73
N PHE A 32 7.61 4.13 -27.49
CA PHE A 32 6.45 3.37 -27.03
C PHE A 32 5.43 4.25 -26.28
N PRO A 33 4.63 5.06 -26.99
CA PRO A 33 3.66 5.96 -26.35
C PRO A 33 2.53 5.20 -25.62
N ASN A 34 2.08 4.08 -26.17
CA ASN A 34 0.98 3.26 -25.63
C ASN A 34 1.43 2.27 -24.54
N LEU A 35 2.73 2.01 -24.42
CA LEU A 35 3.27 1.06 -23.44
C LEU A 35 3.04 1.53 -22.00
N LYS A 36 2.92 2.84 -21.78
CA LYS A 36 2.50 3.40 -20.49
C LYS A 36 1.18 2.82 -19.98
N GLN A 37 0.20 2.63 -20.87
CA GLN A 37 -1.11 2.08 -20.49
C GLN A 37 -0.99 0.61 -20.09
N ILE A 38 -0.14 -0.15 -20.78
CA ILE A 38 0.11 -1.57 -20.49
C ILE A 38 0.84 -1.74 -19.15
N VAL A 39 1.78 -0.83 -18.82
CA VAL A 39 2.46 -0.85 -17.52
C VAL A 39 1.49 -0.62 -16.36
N VAL A 40 0.44 0.20 -16.55
CA VAL A 40 -0.63 0.35 -15.54
C VAL A 40 -1.36 -0.98 -15.32
N VAL A 41 -1.67 -1.72 -16.38
CA VAL A 41 -2.29 -3.06 -16.25
C VAL A 41 -1.38 -4.03 -15.50
N PHE A 42 -0.06 -3.96 -15.72
CA PHE A 42 0.92 -4.76 -14.97
C PHE A 42 1.19 -4.28 -13.54
N SER A 43 0.75 -3.08 -13.18
CA SER A 43 0.76 -2.62 -11.78
C SER A 43 -0.40 -3.22 -10.97
N PHE A 44 -1.36 -3.84 -11.65
CA PHE A 44 -2.43 -4.57 -10.98
C PHE A 44 -1.84 -5.81 -10.30
N PRO A 45 -2.16 -6.06 -9.02
CA PRO A 45 -1.69 -7.25 -8.34
C PRO A 45 -2.21 -8.49 -9.08
N HIS A 46 -1.27 -9.31 -9.56
CA HIS A 46 -1.59 -10.52 -10.33
C HIS A 46 -2.35 -11.58 -9.50
N SER A 47 -2.39 -11.43 -8.17
CA SER A 47 -3.08 -12.37 -7.28
C SER A 47 -3.72 -11.66 -6.10
N ASN A 48 -4.74 -12.32 -5.54
CA ASN A 48 -5.40 -11.88 -4.32
C ASN A 48 -4.60 -12.18 -3.04
N ALA A 49 -3.42 -12.80 -3.14
CA ALA A 49 -2.66 -13.29 -1.98
C ALA A 49 -2.28 -12.16 -1.01
N GLU A 50 -1.92 -10.97 -1.52
CA GLU A 50 -1.60 -9.83 -0.67
C GLU A 50 -2.84 -9.27 0.05
N ALA A 51 -4.00 -9.26 -0.61
CA ALA A 51 -5.25 -8.87 0.03
C ALA A 51 -5.68 -9.91 1.10
N GLU A 52 -5.57 -11.20 0.81
CA GLU A 52 -5.84 -12.29 1.76
C GLU A 52 -4.93 -12.23 3.00
N ARG A 53 -3.66 -11.86 2.80
CA ARG A 53 -2.72 -11.62 3.90
C ARG A 53 -3.21 -10.47 4.80
N ILE A 54 -3.70 -9.38 4.21
CA ILE A 54 -4.30 -8.26 4.95
C ILE A 54 -5.57 -8.71 5.68
N PHE A 55 -6.47 -9.43 5.02
CA PHE A 55 -7.71 -9.93 5.62
C PHE A 55 -7.49 -10.91 6.76
N SER A 56 -6.47 -11.78 6.67
CA SER A 56 -6.10 -12.70 7.75
C SER A 56 -5.79 -11.96 9.05
N MET A 57 -5.07 -10.84 8.97
CA MET A 57 -4.76 -10.02 10.14
C MET A 57 -5.98 -9.27 10.67
N ILE A 58 -6.81 -8.71 9.78
CA ILE A 58 -8.06 -8.06 10.17
C ILE A 58 -8.96 -9.08 10.91
N ASN A 59 -8.99 -10.33 10.46
CA ASN A 59 -9.77 -11.37 11.10
C ASN A 59 -9.31 -11.62 12.55
N ASP A 60 -8.00 -11.58 12.81
CA ASP A 60 -7.44 -11.66 14.15
C ASP A 60 -7.83 -10.47 15.05
N ILE A 61 -7.92 -9.27 14.49
CA ILE A 61 -8.32 -8.05 15.20
C ILE A 61 -9.83 -7.99 15.43
N LYS A 62 -10.64 -8.52 14.51
CA LYS A 62 -12.11 -8.45 14.57
C LYS A 62 -12.73 -9.61 15.35
N SER A 63 -12.18 -10.81 15.21
CA SER A 63 -12.81 -12.06 15.69
C SER A 63 -12.34 -12.50 17.07
N LYS A 64 -11.08 -12.24 17.45
CA LYS A 64 -10.57 -12.66 18.77
C LYS A 64 -11.17 -11.78 19.87
N LYS A 65 -12.06 -12.35 20.70
CA LYS A 65 -12.80 -11.66 21.79
C LYS A 65 -11.92 -10.81 22.73
N ARG A 66 -10.64 -11.15 22.91
CA ARG A 66 -9.68 -10.41 23.75
C ARG A 66 -8.88 -9.32 23.04
N ASN A 67 -8.96 -9.23 21.71
CA ASN A 67 -8.25 -8.25 20.88
C ASN A 67 -9.22 -7.43 20.00
N ARG A 68 -10.53 -7.52 20.26
CA ARG A 68 -11.55 -6.89 19.41
C ARG A 68 -11.50 -5.38 19.56
N LEU A 69 -11.02 -4.71 18.50
CA LEU A 69 -11.04 -3.25 18.39
C LEU A 69 -12.39 -2.78 17.83
N ALA A 70 -12.70 -1.49 18.02
CA ALA A 70 -13.91 -0.87 17.47
C ALA A 70 -13.89 -0.88 15.92
N ASN A 71 -15.06 -0.88 15.28
CA ASN A 71 -15.21 -1.12 13.82
C ASN A 71 -14.49 -0.10 12.92
N ASN A 72 -14.30 1.12 13.43
CA ASN A 72 -13.56 2.22 12.79
C ASN A 72 -12.02 2.07 12.90
N THR A 73 -11.54 1.32 13.88
CA THR A 73 -10.11 1.12 14.18
C THR A 73 -9.33 0.24 13.18
N PRO A 74 -9.86 -0.88 12.64
CA PRO A 74 -9.09 -1.75 11.74
C PRO A 74 -8.72 -1.07 10.43
N SER A 75 -9.52 -0.12 9.92
CA SER A 75 -9.21 0.64 8.71
C SER A 75 -7.95 1.51 8.91
N ALA A 76 -7.93 2.29 9.99
CA ALA A 76 -6.76 3.09 10.36
C ALA A 76 -5.51 2.23 10.57
N LEU A 77 -5.66 1.07 11.21
CA LEU A 77 -4.55 0.16 11.43
C LEU A 77 -3.99 -0.42 10.11
N CYS A 78 -4.86 -0.74 9.14
CA CYS A 78 -4.41 -1.21 7.83
C CYS A 78 -3.60 -0.14 7.10
N VAL A 79 -4.04 1.11 7.16
CA VAL A 79 -3.32 2.25 6.54
C VAL A 79 -1.93 2.43 7.16
N VAL A 80 -1.85 2.52 8.49
CA VAL A 80 -0.58 2.69 9.22
C VAL A 80 0.37 1.53 8.94
N ARG A 81 -0.14 0.30 8.93
CA ARG A 81 0.68 -0.87 8.66
C ARG A 81 1.18 -0.91 7.23
N SER A 82 0.32 -0.56 6.26
CA SER A 82 0.69 -0.47 4.84
C SER A 82 1.78 0.58 4.61
N SER A 83 1.66 1.76 5.24
CA SER A 83 2.70 2.79 5.13
C SER A 83 4.03 2.33 5.71
N PHE A 84 4.03 1.68 6.87
CA PHE A 84 5.27 1.16 7.46
C PHE A 84 5.89 0.03 6.63
N GLN A 85 5.06 -0.85 6.05
CA GLN A 85 5.55 -1.89 5.15
C GLN A 85 6.18 -1.31 3.88
N ALA A 86 5.60 -0.25 3.32
CA ALA A 86 6.16 0.44 2.14
C ALA A 86 7.49 1.14 2.44
N GLU A 87 7.65 1.69 3.65
CA GLU A 87 8.89 2.35 4.10
C GLU A 87 9.94 1.35 4.63
N GLY A 88 9.59 0.07 4.78
CA GLY A 88 10.46 -0.93 5.42
C GLY A 88 10.63 -0.68 6.92
N THR A 89 9.74 0.09 7.53
CA THR A 89 9.75 0.47 8.94
C THR A 89 9.10 -0.65 9.77
N ASN A 90 9.80 -1.09 10.81
CA ASN A 90 9.42 -2.12 11.76
C ASN A 90 9.58 -1.60 13.20
N CYS A 91 9.29 -2.45 14.19
CA CYS A 91 9.38 -2.07 15.60
C CYS A 91 10.82 -1.79 16.10
N VAL A 92 11.86 -2.13 15.33
CA VAL A 92 13.26 -1.93 15.72
C VAL A 92 13.90 -0.70 15.09
N ASN A 93 13.42 -0.27 13.92
CA ASN A 93 13.96 0.89 13.20
C ASN A 93 13.02 2.12 13.26
N PHE A 94 11.86 2.00 13.91
CA PHE A 94 10.93 3.11 14.05
C PHE A 94 11.52 4.21 14.95
N GLU A 95 11.83 5.36 14.36
CA GLU A 95 12.33 6.52 15.08
C GLU A 95 11.20 7.48 15.48
N ILE A 96 11.13 7.78 16.77
CA ILE A 96 10.12 8.70 17.32
C ILE A 96 10.55 10.14 17.08
N HIS A 97 9.82 10.82 16.21
CA HIS A 97 10.02 12.23 15.92
C HIS A 97 9.23 13.12 16.88
N SER A 98 9.69 14.35 17.12
CA SER A 98 9.02 15.33 17.98
C SER A 98 7.57 15.61 17.58
N ARG A 99 7.24 15.48 16.29
CA ARG A 99 5.85 15.59 15.79
C ARG A 99 4.93 14.51 16.36
N HIS A 100 5.42 13.28 16.54
CA HIS A 100 4.62 12.18 17.08
C HIS A 100 4.24 12.50 18.52
N LEU A 101 5.21 12.98 19.30
CA LEU A 101 5.01 13.39 20.70
C LEU A 101 4.05 14.58 20.85
N LYS A 102 4.07 15.55 19.93
CA LYS A 102 3.12 16.69 19.96
C LYS A 102 1.66 16.25 19.86
N LEU A 103 1.38 15.14 19.19
CA LEU A 103 0.03 14.59 19.05
C LEU A 103 -0.39 13.74 20.25
N HIS A 104 0.54 13.32 21.11
CA HIS A 104 0.26 12.63 22.38
C HIS A 104 -0.10 13.64 23.48
N ASN A 105 -1.17 14.40 23.27
CA ASN A 105 -1.73 15.32 24.26
C ASN A 105 -3.14 14.86 24.68
N ALA A 106 -3.57 15.30 25.87
CA ALA A 106 -4.85 14.88 26.44
C ALA A 106 -6.05 15.26 25.56
N GLN A 107 -5.97 16.40 24.85
CA GLN A 107 -7.02 16.85 23.93
C GLN A 107 -7.22 15.87 22.76
N ASN A 108 -6.14 15.35 22.19
CA ASN A 108 -6.20 14.41 21.07
C ASN A 108 -6.52 12.99 21.52
N LEU A 109 -6.06 12.57 22.71
CA LEU A 109 -6.22 11.20 23.21
C LEU A 109 -7.60 10.95 23.85
N TYR A 110 -8.18 11.97 24.47
CA TYR A 110 -9.43 11.85 25.24
C TYR A 110 -10.53 12.78 24.74
N SER A 111 -10.40 13.36 23.54
CA SER A 111 -11.56 14.02 22.94
C SER A 111 -12.64 12.96 22.67
N ASP A 112 -13.83 13.17 23.22
CA ASP A 112 -14.99 12.32 22.95
C ASP A 112 -15.38 12.46 21.48
N GLN A 113 -14.84 11.59 20.63
CA GLN A 113 -15.37 11.35 19.30
C GLN A 113 -16.45 10.27 19.44
N CYS A 114 -17.62 10.67 19.93
CA CYS A 114 -18.83 9.85 19.90
C CYS A 114 -19.25 9.64 18.44
N THR A 115 -18.80 8.55 17.82
CA THR A 115 -19.55 7.96 16.71
C THR A 115 -20.36 6.83 17.30
N SER A 116 -21.65 7.12 17.52
CA SER A 116 -22.66 6.09 17.74
C SER A 116 -22.63 5.15 16.55
N ASP A 117 -22.04 3.96 16.75
CA ASP A 117 -22.22 2.83 15.84
C ASP A 117 -23.73 2.49 15.88
N GLU A 118 -24.49 3.02 14.92
CA GLU A 118 -25.84 2.54 14.64
C GLU A 118 -25.72 1.05 14.29
N ALA A 119 -26.23 0.23 15.19
CA ALA A 119 -26.34 -1.21 15.00
C ALA A 119 -27.44 -1.47 13.97
N GLU A 120 -27.05 -1.97 12.80
CA GLU A 120 -27.92 -2.73 11.89
C GLU A 120 -27.49 -4.21 11.90
#